data_AF-A0A4U7DTS4-F1
#
_entry.id   AF-A0A4U7DTS4-F1
#
_cell.length_a   1.000
_cell.length_b   1.000
_cell.length_c   1.000
_cell.angle_alpha   90.00
_cell.angle_beta   90.00
_cell.angle_gamma   90.00
#
_symmetry.space_group_name_H-M   'P 1'
#
loop_
_entity.id
_entity.type
_entity.pdbx_description
1 polymer ?
#
loop_
_entity_poly.entity_id
_entity_poly.type
_entity_poly.pdbx_seq_one_letter_code
_entity_poly.pdbx_strand_id
1 'polypeptide(L)' 'MGDKSKAQKKRLAKAERQNTRVPAWVMMKTDMNVTRNPKRRNWRRNDLDE' A
#
# COMPACT_ATOMS: atom_id res chain seq x y z
N MET A 1 -14.97 -13.16 -10.59
CA MET A 1 -14.79 -12.11 -9.56
C MET A 1 -16.08 -12.07 -8.77
N GLY A 2 -16.07 -12.44 -7.49
CA GLY A 2 -17.31 -12.45 -6.69
C GLY A 2 -17.84 -11.04 -6.43
N ASP A 3 -19.13 -10.96 -6.10
CA ASP A 3 -19.77 -9.72 -5.66
C ASP A 3 -19.17 -9.26 -4.33
N LYS A 4 -18.39 -8.19 -4.41
CA LYS A 4 -17.73 -7.62 -3.22
C LYS A 4 -18.69 -6.69 -2.50
N SER A 5 -18.84 -6.90 -1.20
CA SER A 5 -19.56 -5.98 -0.34
C SER A 5 -18.92 -4.57 -0.34
N LYS A 6 -19.69 -3.55 0.02
CA LYS A 6 -19.17 -2.17 0.16
C LYS A 6 -18.01 -2.09 1.18
N ALA A 7 -18.06 -2.90 2.24
CA ALA A 7 -17.00 -2.96 3.25
C ALA A 7 -15.69 -3.50 2.66
N GLN A 8 -15.74 -4.62 1.93
CA GLN A 8 -14.56 -5.18 1.25
C GLN A 8 -13.99 -4.19 0.23
N LYS A 9 -14.83 -3.53 -0.58
CA LYS A 9 -14.35 -2.48 -1.53
C LYS A 9 -13.59 -1.36 -0.83
N LYS A 10 -14.05 -0.90 0.34
CA LYS A 10 -13.36 0.15 1.11
C LYS A 10 -12.00 -0.31 1.64
N ARG A 11 -11.90 -1.57 2.10
CA ARG A 11 -10.65 -2.12 2.63
C ARG A 11 -9.62 -2.35 1.51
N LEU A 12 -10.06 -2.88 0.37
CA LEU A 12 -9.23 -2.98 -0.83
C LEU A 12 -8.73 -1.60 -1.32
N ALA A 13 -9.59 -0.59 -1.34
CA ALA A 13 -9.20 0.78 -1.69
C ALA A 13 -8.18 1.38 -0.70
N LYS A 14 -8.31 1.06 0.60
CA LYS A 14 -7.31 1.44 1.61
C LYS A 14 -5.99 0.71 1.38
N ALA A 15 -6.03 -0.58 1.06
CA ALA A 15 -4.84 -1.38 0.77
C ALA A 15 -4.09 -0.83 -0.45
N GLU A 16 -4.80 -0.44 -1.50
CA GLU A 16 -4.22 0.23 -2.67
C GLU A 16 -3.50 1.53 -2.28
N ARG A 17 -4.16 2.42 -1.53
CA ARG A 17 -3.59 3.70 -1.09
C ARG A 17 -2.32 3.53 -0.23
N GLN A 18 -2.28 2.50 0.61
CA GLN A 18 -1.10 2.18 1.42
C GLN A 18 0.08 1.64 0.62
N ASN A 19 -0.15 1.15 -0.61
CA ASN A 19 0.88 0.53 -1.45
C ASN A 19 1.68 1.55 -2.29
N THR A 20 1.79 2.78 -1.80
CA THR A 20 2.48 3.89 -2.46
C THR A 20 3.95 3.97 -2.03
N ARG A 21 4.77 4.64 -2.84
CA ARG A 21 6.18 4.93 -2.53
C ARG A 21 6.27 6.01 -1.44
N VAL A 22 7.35 5.99 -0.67
CA VAL A 22 7.71 7.11 0.22
C VAL A 22 7.85 8.39 -0.62
N PRO A 23 7.19 9.50 -0.24
CA PRO A 23 7.28 10.75 -0.99
C PRO A 23 8.72 11.29 -1.07
N ALA A 24 9.06 11.93 -2.20
CA ALA A 24 10.40 12.45 -2.46
C ALA A 24 10.88 13.45 -1.39
N TRP A 25 9.99 14.34 -0.96
CA TRP A 25 10.32 15.32 0.07
C TRP A 25 10.59 14.68 1.44
N VAL A 26 10.00 13.51 1.74
CA VAL A 26 10.28 12.76 2.99
C VAL A 26 11.68 12.16 2.94
N MET A 27 12.07 11.60 1.78
CA MET A 27 13.43 11.09 1.57
C MET A 27 14.46 12.20 1.75
N MET A 28 14.22 13.40 1.18
CA MET A 28 15.12 14.55 1.35
C MET A 28 15.14 15.06 2.80
N LYS A 29 13.97 15.14 3.46
CA LYS A 29 13.86 15.59 4.85
C LYS A 29 14.58 14.67 5.84
N THR A 30 14.74 13.40 5.50
CA THR A 30 15.31 12.38 6.39
C THR A 30 16.73 11.98 6.02
N ASP A 31 17.43 12.76 5.18
CA ASP A 31 18.77 12.43 4.69
C ASP A 31 18.85 11.00 4.13
N MET A 32 17.81 10.60 3.39
CA MET A 32 17.65 9.25 2.82
C MET A 32 17.58 8.10 3.84
N ASN A 33 17.39 8.36 5.13
CA ASN A 33 17.17 7.29 6.12
C ASN A 33 15.84 6.55 5.88
N VAL A 34 14.83 7.23 5.31
CA VAL A 34 13.52 6.62 4.99
C VAL A 34 13.28 6.61 3.48
N THR A 35 13.71 5.55 2.80
CA THR A 35 13.64 5.42 1.32
C THR A 35 12.58 4.44 0.83
N ARG A 36 12.34 3.35 1.57
CA ARG A 36 11.45 2.25 1.16
C ARG A 36 10.23 2.15 2.07
N ASN A 37 9.07 1.86 1.49
CA ASN A 37 7.89 1.44 2.23
C ASN A 37 8.00 -0.08 2.52
N PRO A 38 8.21 -0.51 3.79
CA PRO A 38 8.37 -1.92 4.12
C PRO A 38 7.07 -2.72 3.94
N LYS A 39 5.91 -2.07 3.98
CA LYS A 39 4.58 -2.70 3.79
C LYS A 39 4.11 -2.67 2.33
N ARG A 40 5.01 -2.40 1.38
CA ARG A 40 4.70 -2.44 -0.04
C ARG A 40 4.39 -3.89 -0.47
N ARG A 41 3.28 -4.08 -1.16
CA ARG A 41 2.76 -5.39 -1.59
C ARG A 41 2.67 -5.49 -3.11
N ASN A 42 2.72 -6.72 -3.61
CA ASN A 42 2.46 -7.06 -5.01
C ASN A 42 1.33 -8.10 -5.05
N TRP A 43 0.31 -7.86 -5.88
CA TRP A 43 -0.91 -8.68 -5.98
C TRP A 43 -0.66 -10.15 -6.34
N ARG A 44 0.47 -10.48 -6.96
CA ARG A 44 0.84 -11.86 -7.33
C ARG A 44 1.71 -12.55 -6.30
N ARG A 45 2.45 -11.78 -5.49
CA ARG A 45 3.44 -12.31 -4.53
C ARG A 45 2.99 -12.24 -3.07
N ASN A 46 1.97 -11.44 -2.77
CA ASN A 46 1.44 -11.23 -1.44
C ASN A 46 -0.06 -11.40 -1.52
N ASP A 47 -0.64 -11.98 -0.48
CA ASP A 47 -2.08 -12.11 -0.34
C ASP A 47 -2.64 -11.04 0.60
N LEU A 48 -3.95 -10.78 0.49
CA LEU A 48 -4.69 -9.96 1.44
C LEU A 48 -5.65 -10.89 2.20
N ASP A 49 -5.77 -10.70 3.51
CA ASP A 49 -6.63 -11.53 4.39
C ASP A 49 -8.15 -11.25 4.20
N GLU A 50 -8.58 -10.81 3.01
CA GLU A 50 -9.88 -10.19 2.72
C GLU A 50 -10.97 -11.14 2.19
#